data_AF-A0AAD7QRB3-F1
#
_entry.id   AF-A0AAD7QRB3-F1
#
_cell.length_a   1.000
_cell.length_b   1.000
_cell.length_c   1.000
_cell.angle_alpha   90.00
_cell.angle_beta   90.00
_cell.angle_gamma   90.00
#
_symmetry.space_group_name_H-M   'P 1'
#
loop_
_entity.id
_entity.type
_entity.pdbx_description
1 polymer ?
#
loop_
_entity_poly.entity_id
_entity_poly.type
_entity_poly.pdbx_seq_one_letter_code
_entity_poly.pdbx_strand_id
1 'polypeptide(L)'
;MMAEEFVDDESMVRRRRADFILKDNTEIIDIRAFQRTYEGAYLRTAMLEVTFSLSLLRIFDIEFYPVGAAFVAIGFSFMMIGLFRRIMSNRYITNGKPAKYFLTSGTPIFIMSIVCIISYIVIIPEIFRLQ
;
A
#
# COMPACT_ATOMS: atom_id res chain seq x y z
N MET A 1 51.71 8.87 -24.76
CA MET A 1 51.54 8.63 -23.30
C MET A 1 50.47 9.54 -22.71
N MET A 2 50.60 10.87 -22.72
CA MET A 2 49.58 11.80 -22.16
C MET A 2 48.21 11.80 -22.88
N ALA A 3 48.17 11.47 -24.17
CA ALA A 3 46.94 11.38 -24.95
C ALA A 3 46.11 10.11 -24.69
N GLU A 4 46.73 9.02 -24.21
CA GLU A 4 46.02 7.79 -23.84
C GLU A 4 45.30 7.94 -22.50
N GLU A 5 45.92 8.63 -21.54
CA GLU A 5 45.35 8.87 -20.21
C GLU A 5 44.10 9.77 -20.25
N PHE A 6 44.10 10.79 -21.14
CA PHE A 6 42.92 11.63 -21.38
C PHE A 6 41.75 10.88 -22.04
N VAL A 7 42.05 9.96 -22.97
CA VAL A 7 41.02 9.15 -23.64
C VAL A 7 40.42 8.13 -22.66
N ASP A 8 41.24 7.57 -21.78
CA ASP A 8 40.77 6.59 -20.79
C ASP A 8 39.85 7.25 -19.75
N ASP A 9 40.18 8.44 -19.26
CA ASP A 9 39.37 9.17 -18.27
C ASP A 9 38.01 9.63 -18.85
N GLU A 10 37.99 10.11 -20.11
CA GLU A 10 36.73 10.46 -20.78
C GLU A 10 35.83 9.23 -20.98
N SER A 11 36.42 8.06 -21.25
CA SER A 11 35.69 6.80 -21.38
C SER A 11 35.11 6.33 -20.04
N MET A 12 35.85 6.52 -18.94
CA MET A 12 35.42 6.17 -17.58
C MET A 12 34.29 7.08 -17.07
N VAL A 13 34.33 8.38 -17.41
CA VAL A 13 33.25 9.33 -17.08
C VAL A 13 31.98 8.98 -17.86
N ARG A 14 32.09 8.64 -19.14
CA ARG A 14 30.94 8.23 -19.98
C ARG A 14 30.29 6.94 -19.47
N ARG A 15 31.07 5.93 -19.10
CA ARG A 15 30.55 4.67 -18.51
C ARG A 15 29.81 4.92 -17.20
N ARG A 16 30.41 5.67 -16.26
CA ARG A 16 29.74 6.00 -14.99
C ARG A 16 28.44 6.76 -15.18
N ARG A 17 28.37 7.68 -16.15
CA ARG A 17 27.14 8.43 -16.46
C ARG A 17 26.08 7.52 -17.08
N ALA A 18 26.45 6.61 -17.99
CA ALA A 18 25.52 5.65 -18.58
C ALA A 18 24.95 4.69 -17.52
N ASP A 19 25.78 4.16 -16.63
CA ASP A 19 25.36 3.27 -15.54
C ASP A 19 24.43 3.99 -14.54
N PHE A 20 24.70 5.26 -14.24
CA PHE A 20 23.81 6.08 -13.40
C PHE A 20 22.45 6.31 -14.04
N ILE A 21 22.41 6.67 -15.33
CA ILE A 21 21.16 6.92 -16.07
C ILE A 21 20.35 5.62 -16.23
N LEU A 22 21.02 4.50 -16.52
CA LEU A 22 20.36 3.19 -16.63
C LEU A 22 19.80 2.73 -15.30
N LYS A 23 20.55 2.92 -14.20
CA LYS A 23 20.09 2.62 -12.85
C LYS A 23 18.88 3.47 -12.46
N ASP A 24 18.91 4.76 -12.75
CA ASP A 24 17.81 5.70 -12.47
C ASP A 24 16.54 5.34 -13.27
N ASN A 25 16.68 5.04 -14.57
CA ASN A 25 15.55 4.58 -15.39
C ASN A 25 14.97 3.25 -14.90
N THR A 26 15.81 2.31 -14.48
CA THR A 26 15.35 1.00 -13.97
C THR A 26 14.59 1.17 -12.65
N GLU A 27 15.07 2.03 -11.76
CA GLU A 27 14.42 2.34 -10.48
C GLU A 27 13.05 3.01 -10.68
N ILE A 28 12.92 3.93 -11.65
CA ILE A 28 11.63 4.57 -11.99
C ILE A 28 10.62 3.53 -12.53
N ILE A 29 11.08 2.55 -13.30
CA ILE A 29 10.24 1.46 -13.82
C ILE A 29 9.76 0.58 -12.66
N ASP A 30 10.64 0.24 -11.72
CA ASP A 30 10.31 -0.56 -10.53
C ASP A 30 9.31 0.15 -9.62
N ILE A 31 9.49 1.45 -9.35
CA ILE A 31 8.54 2.25 -8.57
C ILE A 31 7.17 2.29 -9.26
N ARG A 32 7.13 2.49 -10.57
CA ARG A 32 5.88 2.55 -11.34
C ARG A 32 5.18 1.20 -11.43
N ALA A 33 5.96 0.12 -11.59
CA ALA A 33 5.44 -1.24 -11.56
C ALA A 33 4.81 -1.54 -10.19
N PHE A 34 5.50 -1.16 -9.11
CA PHE A 34 5.03 -1.30 -7.73
C PHE A 34 3.75 -0.51 -7.45
N GLN A 35 3.64 0.74 -7.89
CA GLN A 35 2.41 1.53 -7.74
C GLN A 35 1.22 0.87 -8.45
N ARG A 36 1.42 0.30 -9.64
CA ARG A 36 0.34 -0.35 -10.39
C ARG A 36 -0.12 -1.67 -9.77
N THR A 37 0.78 -2.45 -9.17
CA THR A 37 0.47 -3.80 -8.67
C THR A 37 0.21 -3.82 -7.18
N TYR A 38 1.10 -3.24 -6.38
CA TYR A 38 1.01 -3.28 -4.93
C TYR A 38 0.03 -2.21 -4.45
N GLU A 39 0.34 -0.92 -4.63
CA GLU A 39 -0.53 0.16 -4.14
C GLU A 39 -1.94 0.10 -4.77
N GLY A 40 -2.02 -0.15 -6.08
CA GLY A 40 -3.28 -0.28 -6.79
C GLY A 40 -4.17 -1.42 -6.28
N ALA A 41 -3.60 -2.55 -5.86
CA ALA A 41 -4.38 -3.66 -5.30
C ALA A 41 -4.98 -3.31 -3.93
N TYR A 42 -4.20 -2.75 -3.01
CA TYR A 42 -4.72 -2.35 -1.69
C TYR A 42 -5.81 -1.31 -1.78
N LEU A 43 -5.63 -0.31 -2.65
CA LEU A 43 -6.57 0.79 -2.80
C LEU A 43 -7.87 0.30 -3.46
N ARG A 44 -7.78 -0.60 -4.45
CA ARG A 44 -8.95 -1.24 -5.08
C ARG A 44 -9.73 -2.09 -4.07
N THR A 45 -9.06 -2.91 -3.26
CA THR A 45 -9.72 -3.74 -2.25
C THR A 45 -10.42 -2.89 -1.18
N ALA A 46 -9.75 -1.87 -0.65
CA ALA A 46 -10.34 -0.99 0.35
C ALA A 46 -11.57 -0.24 -0.19
N MET A 47 -11.51 0.27 -1.43
CA MET A 47 -12.67 0.92 -2.07
C MET A 47 -13.84 -0.05 -2.27
N LEU A 48 -13.56 -1.29 -2.69
CA LEU A 48 -14.59 -2.31 -2.87
C LEU A 48 -15.27 -2.66 -1.54
N GLU A 49 -14.49 -2.83 -0.47
CA GLU A 49 -14.99 -3.18 0.85
C GLU A 49 -15.84 -2.07 1.47
N VAL A 50 -15.40 -0.81 1.37
CA VAL A 50 -16.18 0.35 1.81
C VAL A 50 -17.49 0.45 1.04
N THR A 51 -17.44 0.30 -0.28
CA THR A 51 -18.63 0.39 -1.15
C THR A 51 -19.61 -0.75 -0.86
N PHE A 52 -19.10 -1.97 -0.67
CA PHE A 52 -19.90 -3.12 -0.31
C PHE A 52 -20.59 -2.92 1.04
N SER A 53 -19.86 -2.43 2.03
CA SER A 53 -20.42 -2.18 3.35
C SER A 53 -21.51 -1.09 3.35
N LEU A 54 -21.33 0.00 2.61
CA LEU A 54 -22.37 1.02 2.41
C LEU A 54 -23.60 0.47 1.69
N SER A 55 -23.39 -0.48 0.77
CA SER A 55 -24.48 -1.17 0.07
C SER A 55 -25.27 -2.07 1.02
N LEU A 56 -24.60 -2.77 1.94
CA LEU A 56 -25.26 -3.56 2.99
C LEU A 56 -26.13 -2.70 3.90
N LEU A 57 -25.64 -1.53 4.33
CA LEU A 57 -26.46 -0.57 5.11
C LEU A 57 -27.74 -0.14 4.37
N ARG A 58 -27.70 -0.07 3.05
CA ARG A 58 -28.88 0.28 2.24
C ARG A 58 -29.84 -0.87 1.98
N ILE A 59 -29.36 -2.10 2.02
CA ILE A 59 -30.15 -3.29 1.68
C ILE A 59 -30.91 -3.84 2.90
N PHE A 60 -30.35 -3.71 4.10
CA PHE A 60 -30.96 -4.30 5.28
C PHE A 60 -31.91 -3.37 6.03
N ASP A 61 -32.93 -3.98 6.65
CA ASP A 61 -33.87 -3.32 7.56
C ASP A 61 -33.18 -2.80 8.84
N ILE A 62 -33.87 -1.91 9.56
CA ILE A 62 -33.36 -1.16 10.73
C ILE A 62 -32.79 -2.05 11.84
N GLU A 63 -33.26 -3.30 11.93
CA GLU A 63 -32.79 -4.28 12.91
C GLU A 63 -31.33 -4.70 12.68
N PHE A 64 -30.86 -4.65 11.42
CA PHE A 64 -29.51 -5.06 11.02
C PHE A 64 -28.53 -3.88 10.84
N TYR A 65 -28.97 -2.64 11.12
CA TYR A 65 -28.10 -1.46 11.08
C TYR A 65 -26.81 -1.59 11.92
N PRO A 66 -26.83 -2.20 13.13
CA PRO A 66 -25.60 -2.36 13.92
C PRO A 66 -24.52 -3.16 13.19
N VAL A 67 -24.93 -4.21 12.47
CA VAL A 67 -24.03 -5.08 11.70
C VAL A 67 -23.46 -4.31 10.51
N GLY A 68 -24.31 -3.62 9.74
CA GLY A 68 -23.85 -2.81 8.60
C GLY A 68 -22.92 -1.67 9.01
N ALA A 69 -23.20 -1.02 10.15
CA ALA A 69 -22.36 0.05 10.70
C ALA A 69 -20.98 -0.47 11.14
N ALA A 70 -20.92 -1.69 11.71
CA ALA A 70 -19.66 -2.34 12.05
C ALA A 70 -18.80 -2.59 10.80
N PHE A 71 -19.39 -3.08 9.71
CA PHE A 71 -18.68 -3.25 8.44
C PHE A 71 -18.17 -1.92 7.87
N VAL A 72 -18.91 -0.82 8.03
CA VAL A 72 -18.48 0.50 7.50
C VAL A 72 -17.27 0.98 8.29
N ALA A 73 -17.32 0.83 9.61
CA ALA A 73 -16.20 1.19 10.48
C ALA A 73 -14.93 0.39 10.13
N ILE A 74 -15.07 -0.90 9.79
CA ILE A 74 -13.95 -1.76 9.39
C ILE A 74 -13.38 -1.34 8.05
N GLY A 75 -14.22 -1.20 7.02
CA GLY A 75 -13.78 -0.75 5.69
C GLY A 75 -13.10 0.63 5.74
N PHE A 76 -13.63 1.54 6.55
CA PHE A 76 -13.02 2.85 6.79
C PHE A 76 -11.66 2.74 7.50
N SER A 77 -11.55 1.86 8.49
CA SER A 77 -10.28 1.59 9.20
C SER A 77 -9.22 1.06 8.24
N PHE A 78 -9.58 0.14 7.34
CA PHE A 78 -8.66 -0.38 6.32
C PHE A 78 -8.27 0.68 5.29
N MET A 79 -9.21 1.52 4.89
CA MET A 79 -8.93 2.66 4.00
C MET A 79 -7.94 3.65 4.66
N MET A 80 -8.12 3.95 5.95
CA MET A 80 -7.20 4.79 6.70
C MET A 80 -5.81 4.17 6.81
N ILE A 81 -5.68 2.88 7.13
CA ILE A 81 -4.37 2.20 7.19
C ILE A 81 -3.69 2.22 5.81
N GLY A 82 -4.45 2.01 4.73
CA GLY A 82 -3.94 2.10 3.36
C GLY A 82 -3.42 3.50 3.00
N LEU A 83 -4.17 4.55 3.36
CA LEU A 83 -3.77 5.94 3.14
C LEU A 83 -2.56 6.35 3.99
N PHE A 84 -2.54 5.97 5.27
CA PHE A 84 -1.38 6.20 6.14
C PHE A 84 -0.12 5.55 5.58
N ARG A 85 -0.23 4.32 5.07
CA ARG A 85 0.89 3.62 4.43
C ARG A 85 1.34 4.33 3.14
N ARG A 86 0.40 4.85 2.34
CA ARG A 86 0.71 5.61 1.12
C ARG A 86 1.48 6.90 1.43
N ILE A 87 1.04 7.65 2.45
CA ILE A 87 1.72 8.88 2.90
C ILE A 87 3.14 8.55 3.40
N MET A 88 3.26 7.47 4.19
CA MET A 88 4.55 7.05 4.73
C MET A 88 5.50 6.56 3.62
N SER A 89 5.00 5.76 2.67
CA SER A 89 5.75 5.28 1.50
C SER A 89 6.24 6.42 0.60
N ASN A 90 5.40 7.41 0.32
CA ASN A 90 5.77 8.58 -0.45
C ASN A 90 6.91 9.39 0.21
N ARG A 91 6.94 9.40 1.55
CA ARG A 91 8.00 10.05 2.34
C ARG A 91 9.33 9.30 2.27
N TYR A 92 9.32 7.98 2.14
CA TYR A 92 10.56 7.20 1.98
C TYR A 92 11.21 7.42 0.61
N ILE A 93 10.41 7.55 -0.46
CA ILE A 93 10.88 7.82 -1.82
C ILE A 93 11.50 9.23 -1.93
N THR A 94 10.88 10.23 -1.30
CA THR A 94 11.33 11.63 -1.37
C THR A 94 12.67 11.90 -0.65
N ASN A 95 13.03 11.08 0.35
CA ASN A 95 14.24 11.30 1.15
C ASN A 95 15.53 10.72 0.54
N GLY A 96 15.49 10.23 -0.71
CA GLY A 96 16.69 9.82 -1.47
C GLY A 96 17.47 8.64 -0.88
N LYS A 97 16.90 7.91 0.08
CA LYS A 97 17.49 6.67 0.58
C LYS A 97 17.06 5.55 -0.37
N PRO A 98 18.00 4.86 -1.06
CA PRO A 98 17.64 3.73 -1.91
C PRO A 98 16.84 2.77 -1.06
N ALA A 99 15.71 2.26 -1.58
CA ALA A 99 14.81 1.37 -0.88
C ALA A 99 15.57 0.11 -0.42
N LYS A 100 16.20 0.20 0.76
CA LYS A 100 17.11 -0.82 1.28
C LYS A 100 16.24 -1.90 1.89
N TYR A 101 15.95 -2.90 1.05
CA TYR A 101 15.15 -4.09 1.34
C TYR A 101 13.67 -3.78 1.62
N PHE A 102 12.81 -4.45 0.85
CA PHE A 102 11.40 -4.56 1.14
C PHE A 102 11.24 -5.22 2.50
N LEU A 103 11.06 -4.44 3.57
CA LEU A 103 10.42 -4.98 4.75
C LEU A 103 9.02 -5.41 4.30
N THR A 104 8.86 -6.72 4.12
CA THR A 104 7.54 -7.36 4.02
C THR A 104 6.65 -6.70 5.04
N SER A 105 5.51 -6.15 4.60
CA SER A 105 4.60 -5.30 5.36
C SER A 105 3.89 -6.07 6.49
N GLY A 106 4.65 -6.72 7.38
CA GLY A 106 4.14 -7.57 8.44
C GLY A 106 3.34 -6.79 9.48
N THR A 107 3.73 -5.55 9.77
CA THR A 107 3.00 -4.70 10.72
C THR A 107 1.58 -4.38 10.26
N PRO A 108 1.31 -3.89 9.04
CA PRO A 108 -0.07 -3.68 8.62
C PRO A 108 -0.84 -4.99 8.47
N ILE A 109 -0.22 -6.11 8.06
CA ILE A 109 -0.90 -7.42 8.05
C ILE A 109 -1.34 -7.81 9.47
N PHE A 110 -0.47 -7.61 10.46
CA PHE A 110 -0.78 -7.90 11.86
C PHE A 110 -1.92 -7.01 12.40
N ILE A 111 -1.90 -5.71 12.07
CA ILE A 111 -2.98 -4.78 12.42
C ILE A 111 -4.31 -5.20 11.76
N MET A 112 -4.27 -5.61 10.48
CA MET A 112 -5.46 -6.07 9.75
C MET A 112 -6.04 -7.33 10.39
N SER A 113 -5.19 -8.30 10.75
CA SER A 113 -5.63 -9.52 11.46
C SER A 113 -6.29 -9.20 12.80
N ILE A 114 -5.75 -8.26 13.57
CA ILE A 114 -6.36 -7.83 14.84
C ILE A 114 -7.73 -7.20 14.61
N VAL A 115 -7.84 -6.32 13.61
CA VAL A 115 -9.13 -5.68 13.26
C VAL A 115 -10.17 -6.72 12.83
N CYS A 116 -9.78 -7.74 12.06
CA CYS A 116 -10.66 -8.85 11.71
C CYS A 116 -11.14 -9.64 12.94
N ILE A 117 -10.26 -9.91 13.91
CA ILE A 117 -10.63 -10.62 15.14
C ILE A 117 -11.60 -9.78 15.97
N ILE A 118 -11.33 -8.49 16.16
CA ILE A 118 -12.20 -7.57 16.90
C ILE A 118 -13.58 -7.48 16.23
N SER A 119 -13.61 -7.36 14.91
CA SER A 119 -14.84 -7.37 14.12
C SER A 119 -15.68 -8.61 14.40
N TYR A 120 -15.07 -9.79 14.40
CA TYR A 120 -15.78 -11.05 14.61
C TYR A 120 -16.43 -11.12 16.01
N ILE A 121 -15.73 -10.61 17.02
CA ILE A 121 -16.23 -10.53 18.40
C ILE A 121 -17.43 -9.58 18.49
N VAL A 122 -17.48 -8.51 17.69
CA VAL A 122 -18.59 -7.54 17.66
C VAL A 122 -19.81 -8.08 16.89
N ILE A 123 -19.59 -8.78 15.78
CA ILE A 123 -20.68 -9.25 14.92
C ILE A 123 -21.41 -10.46 15.51
N ILE A 124 -20.69 -11.40 16.12
CA ILE A 124 -21.29 -12.64 16.66
C ILE A 124 -22.45 -12.37 17.63
N PRO A 125 -22.31 -11.54 18.69
CA PRO A 125 -23.38 -11.27 19.65
C PRO A 125 -24.61 -10.64 19.00
N GLU A 126 -24.40 -9.77 18.02
CA GLU A 126 -25.47 -9.06 17.36
C GLU A 126 -26.28 -9.98 16.44
N ILE A 127 -25.63 -10.97 15.81
CA ILE A 127 -26.33 -12.05 15.11
C ILE A 127 -27.17 -12.88 16.07
N PHE A 128 -26.61 -13.27 17.23
CA PHE A 128 -27.36 -14.04 18.24
C PHE A 128 -28.54 -13.27 18.84
N ARG A 129 -28.48 -11.94 18.87
CA ARG A 129 -29.58 -11.07 19.31
C ARG A 129 -30.70 -10.94 18.27
N LEU A 130 -30.38 -11.14 17.00
CA LEU A 130 -31.27 -11.00 15.85
C LEU A 130 -32.00 -12.31 15.47
N GLN A 131 -31.58 -13.46 16.02
CA GLN A 131 -32.29 -14.74 15.91
C GLN A 131 -33.45 -14.82 16.91
#